data_AF-A0A1A5YJD6-F1
#
_entry.id   AF-A0A1A5YJD6-F1
#
_cell.length_a   1.000
_cell.length_b   1.000
_cell.length_c   1.000
_cell.angle_alpha   90.00
_cell.angle_beta   90.00
_cell.angle_gamma   90.00
#
_symmetry.space_group_name_H-M   'P 1'
#
loop_
_entity.id
_entity.type
_entity.pdbx_description
1 polymer ?
#
loop_
_entity_poly.entity_id
_entity_poly.type
_entity_poly.pdbx_seq_one_letter_code
_entity_poly.pdbx_strand_id
1 'polypeptide(L)'
;MSLSIDPQTASTFYRYGEDSFLDAGGQFHNQQEISIGSGVTIQAPYWLNIIAPGSGHIPKVIIGDGCKCDYGFIVSALNRIELERNVIVGPNVYISDTDHEYRSVGKPVSAQGLAYTSGEVFIGEDVSIGAGSVIIGNIHIGRGSIIRPGSVIEQDIPERCVVSGSPATIVQTYDAALEQWVNVSSKENSPAPLVKPQQAPPLLSICIPTYNRSSNLDRCLSAILTQLTDDSSVEVLVSDNASTDDTPEVVNRYAARYSCLKYFRNDENIGADRNIYQIMSRAQGSFIKLQGDDDYFVEGTLMPLIEIVNNHRECGIIHIHVHNNDRRVYTAEGMQAFLQASTIMSTFISGMILRKEDLEQVEEPTRFIESSFNQTYLQYAILSKNPKFCVVNQSIFYYGGNQPSGYNFGEVVFRSYQSILRFFIGKGLTEDDIRAEKSRSLFQFILPWYRGIMANRYKTDTSRFEEIFTEHYHDEPYYERVLNEIRTISVEAGKG
;
A
#
# COMPACT_ATOMS: atom_id res chain seq x y z
N MET A 1 22.63 -32.55 -32.21
CA MET A 1 21.40 -32.59 -31.40
C MET A 1 21.83 -32.32 -29.98
N SER A 2 21.59 -31.11 -29.48
CA SER A 2 21.69 -30.89 -28.03
C SER A 2 20.59 -31.73 -27.40
N LEU A 3 20.94 -32.62 -26.47
CA LEU A 3 19.95 -33.38 -25.72
C LEU A 3 19.33 -32.41 -24.72
N SER A 4 18.00 -32.31 -24.63
CA SER A 4 17.37 -31.58 -23.53
C SER A 4 17.65 -32.32 -22.20
N ILE A 5 17.54 -31.61 -21.07
CA ILE A 5 17.46 -32.27 -19.76
C ILE A 5 16.37 -33.33 -19.75
N ASP A 6 16.61 -34.41 -19.01
CA ASP A 6 15.68 -35.53 -18.95
C ASP A 6 14.41 -35.18 -18.14
N PRO A 7 13.28 -35.89 -18.37
CA PRO A 7 12.03 -35.61 -17.67
C PRO A 7 12.10 -35.75 -16.15
N GLN A 8 12.97 -36.62 -15.63
CA GLN A 8 13.12 -36.78 -14.18
C GLN A 8 13.76 -35.52 -13.59
N THR A 9 14.78 -34.98 -14.23
CA THR A 9 15.38 -33.69 -13.86
C THR A 9 14.34 -32.55 -13.99
N ALA A 10 13.62 -32.46 -15.10
CA ALA A 10 12.58 -31.44 -15.28
C ALA A 10 11.51 -31.46 -14.16
N SER A 11 11.14 -32.65 -13.67
CA SER A 11 10.13 -32.83 -12.60
C SER A 11 10.53 -32.25 -11.23
N THR A 12 11.80 -31.91 -11.03
CA THR A 12 12.32 -31.41 -9.76
C THR A 12 12.28 -29.88 -9.62
N PHE A 13 11.96 -29.17 -10.70
CA PHE A 13 11.75 -27.72 -10.68
C PHE A 13 10.47 -27.37 -9.91
N TYR A 14 10.36 -26.15 -9.39
CA TYR A 14 9.12 -25.65 -8.78
C TYR A 14 7.94 -25.80 -9.75
N ARG A 15 8.18 -25.42 -11.00
CA ARG A 15 7.30 -25.62 -12.15
C ARG A 15 8.16 -25.79 -13.38
N TYR A 16 7.73 -26.67 -14.28
CA TYR A 16 8.31 -26.83 -15.60
C TYR A 16 7.19 -26.87 -16.63
N GLY A 17 7.07 -25.80 -17.42
CA GLY A 17 5.99 -25.67 -18.40
C GLY A 17 6.13 -26.61 -19.60
N GLU A 18 5.02 -26.77 -20.32
CA GLU A 18 4.96 -27.57 -21.54
C GLU A 18 5.83 -26.94 -22.64
N ASP A 19 6.37 -27.78 -23.53
CA ASP A 19 7.22 -27.35 -24.66
C ASP A 19 8.46 -26.53 -24.27
N SER A 20 8.92 -26.65 -23.03
CA SER A 20 10.16 -26.02 -22.55
C SER A 20 11.37 -26.94 -22.71
N PHE A 21 12.46 -26.41 -23.28
CA PHE A 21 13.67 -27.12 -23.64
C PHE A 21 14.91 -26.46 -23.03
N LEU A 22 15.50 -27.12 -22.04
CA LEU A 22 16.77 -26.74 -21.45
C LEU A 22 17.84 -27.72 -21.94
N ASP A 23 18.88 -27.24 -22.60
CA ASP A 23 19.96 -28.08 -23.11
C ASP A 23 20.73 -28.79 -21.98
N ALA A 24 21.10 -30.05 -22.21
CA ALA A 24 21.95 -30.82 -21.30
C ALA A 24 23.35 -30.19 -21.23
N GLY A 25 23.91 -30.13 -20.01
CA GLY A 25 25.21 -29.53 -19.75
C GLY A 25 25.15 -28.19 -19.01
N GLY A 26 23.95 -27.68 -18.68
CA GLY A 26 23.79 -26.62 -17.70
C GLY A 26 23.88 -27.13 -16.26
N GLN A 27 24.04 -26.19 -15.32
CA GLN A 27 24.08 -26.44 -13.88
C GLN A 27 22.95 -25.69 -13.19
N PHE A 28 22.38 -26.28 -12.15
CA PHE A 28 21.38 -25.64 -11.32
C PHE A 28 21.57 -26.06 -9.86
N HIS A 29 21.27 -25.16 -8.92
CA HIS A 29 21.29 -25.43 -7.49
C HIS A 29 19.93 -25.05 -6.88
N ASN A 30 19.39 -25.92 -6.03
CA ASN A 30 18.06 -25.76 -5.40
C ASN A 30 16.93 -25.53 -6.42
N GLN A 31 16.91 -26.35 -7.48
CA GLN A 31 15.94 -26.27 -8.58
C GLN A 31 14.47 -26.28 -8.16
N GLN A 32 14.14 -26.82 -6.98
CA GLN A 32 12.79 -26.75 -6.40
C GLN A 32 12.27 -25.32 -6.14
N GLU A 33 13.13 -24.31 -6.20
CA GLU A 33 12.79 -22.88 -6.11
C GLU A 33 12.94 -22.14 -7.46
N ILE A 34 13.05 -22.89 -8.56
CA ILE A 34 13.15 -22.36 -9.91
C ILE A 34 11.89 -22.73 -10.69
N SER A 35 11.20 -21.74 -11.22
CA SER A 35 10.00 -21.90 -12.05
C SER A 35 10.33 -21.60 -13.50
N ILE A 36 10.11 -22.57 -14.37
CA ILE A 36 10.23 -22.47 -15.82
C ILE A 36 8.82 -22.46 -16.41
N GLY A 37 8.48 -21.41 -17.16
CA GLY A 37 7.24 -21.27 -17.91
C GLY A 37 7.13 -22.25 -19.08
N SER A 38 6.09 -22.11 -19.90
CA SER A 38 5.87 -22.91 -21.10
C SER A 38 6.61 -22.31 -22.31
N GLY A 39 7.11 -23.14 -23.23
CA GLY A 39 7.79 -22.69 -24.45
C GLY A 39 9.13 -21.99 -24.21
N VAL A 40 9.78 -22.23 -23.06
CA VAL A 40 11.08 -21.65 -22.70
C VAL A 40 12.21 -22.42 -23.35
N THR A 41 13.22 -21.74 -23.91
CA THR A 41 14.45 -22.39 -24.39
C THR A 41 15.69 -21.84 -23.70
N ILE A 42 16.56 -22.69 -23.16
CA ILE A 42 17.85 -22.28 -22.58
C ILE A 42 18.97 -23.13 -23.16
N GLN A 43 19.95 -22.49 -23.80
CA GLN A 43 21.11 -23.17 -24.39
C GLN A 43 22.24 -23.37 -23.37
N ALA A 44 22.88 -24.52 -23.40
CA ALA A 44 24.00 -24.84 -22.53
C ALA A 44 25.31 -24.20 -23.06
N PRO A 45 26.28 -23.88 -22.17
CA PRO A 45 26.19 -23.99 -20.72
C PRO A 45 25.38 -22.85 -20.11
N TYR A 46 24.63 -23.14 -19.04
CA TYR A 46 23.95 -22.13 -18.22
C TYR A 46 24.17 -22.46 -16.75
N TRP A 47 23.98 -21.47 -15.86
CA TRP A 47 24.03 -21.69 -14.42
C TRP A 47 22.88 -20.97 -13.71
N LEU A 48 21.97 -21.74 -13.11
CA LEU A 48 20.84 -21.20 -12.34
C LEU A 48 21.04 -21.52 -10.85
N ASN A 49 21.45 -20.53 -10.09
CA ASN A 49 21.89 -20.70 -8.71
C ASN A 49 20.94 -19.99 -7.73
N ILE A 50 20.47 -20.72 -6.71
CA ILE A 50 19.84 -20.12 -5.54
C ILE A 50 20.85 -20.11 -4.40
N ILE A 51 21.27 -18.92 -3.97
CA ILE A 51 22.37 -18.72 -3.01
C ILE A 51 22.00 -19.25 -1.62
N ALA A 52 20.78 -18.95 -1.16
CA ALA A 52 20.25 -19.46 0.10
C ALA A 52 18.82 -19.97 -0.14
N PRO A 53 18.56 -21.27 -0.01
CA PRO A 53 17.21 -21.82 -0.22
C PRO A 53 16.24 -21.24 0.83
N GLY A 54 15.03 -20.91 0.38
CA GLY A 54 13.92 -20.48 1.21
C GLY A 54 13.10 -21.65 1.76
N SER A 55 11.80 -21.41 1.99
CA SER A 55 10.85 -22.44 2.44
C SER A 55 10.41 -23.40 1.33
N GLY A 56 10.79 -23.15 0.06
CA GLY A 56 10.36 -23.91 -1.11
C GLY A 56 8.90 -23.65 -1.54
N HIS A 57 8.16 -22.79 -0.85
CA HIS A 57 6.75 -22.49 -1.17
C HIS A 57 6.54 -21.46 -2.27
N ILE A 58 7.58 -20.69 -2.61
CA ILE A 58 7.55 -19.64 -3.65
C ILE A 58 8.86 -19.74 -4.43
N PRO A 59 8.84 -19.72 -5.78
CA PRO A 59 10.05 -19.76 -6.58
C PRO A 59 10.81 -18.43 -6.47
N LYS A 60 12.13 -18.51 -6.39
CA LYS A 60 13.05 -17.37 -6.38
C LYS A 60 13.53 -16.99 -7.77
N VAL A 61 13.69 -17.96 -8.67
CA VAL A 61 13.97 -17.68 -10.09
C VAL A 61 12.74 -18.05 -10.89
N ILE A 62 12.21 -17.09 -11.64
CA ILE A 62 11.03 -17.27 -12.47
C ILE A 62 11.41 -16.88 -13.89
N ILE A 63 11.29 -17.82 -14.82
CA ILE A 63 11.50 -17.60 -16.25
C ILE A 63 10.14 -17.78 -16.90
N GLY A 64 9.53 -16.68 -17.33
CA GLY A 64 8.18 -16.62 -17.88
C GLY A 64 8.04 -17.32 -19.24
N ASP A 65 6.80 -17.49 -19.66
CA ASP A 65 6.47 -18.23 -20.89
C ASP A 65 7.15 -17.63 -22.13
N GLY A 66 7.63 -18.48 -23.04
CA GLY A 66 8.21 -18.05 -24.31
C GLY A 66 9.60 -17.41 -24.23
N CYS A 67 10.22 -17.36 -23.05
CA CYS A 67 11.58 -16.83 -22.89
C CYS A 67 12.61 -17.63 -23.69
N LYS A 68 13.58 -16.93 -24.28
CA LYS A 68 14.69 -17.55 -25.03
C LYS A 68 16.02 -17.07 -24.49
N CYS A 69 16.80 -17.99 -23.92
CA CYS A 69 18.08 -17.71 -23.31
C CYS A 69 19.19 -18.44 -24.06
N ASP A 70 20.12 -17.69 -24.63
CA ASP A 70 21.29 -18.23 -25.33
C ASP A 70 22.35 -18.73 -24.33
N TYR A 71 23.40 -19.36 -24.87
CA TYR A 71 24.47 -19.99 -24.09
C TYR A 71 25.20 -18.99 -23.19
N GLY A 72 25.67 -19.45 -22.04
CA GLY A 72 26.34 -18.63 -21.03
C GLY A 72 25.36 -17.81 -20.18
N PHE A 73 24.08 -18.17 -20.15
CA PHE A 73 23.10 -17.53 -19.27
C PHE A 73 23.35 -17.91 -17.81
N ILE A 74 23.68 -16.93 -16.97
CA ILE A 74 23.97 -17.13 -15.55
C ILE A 74 23.00 -16.29 -14.72
N VAL A 75 22.31 -16.96 -13.80
CA VAL A 75 21.40 -16.35 -12.83
C VAL A 75 21.81 -16.78 -11.43
N SER A 76 21.99 -15.83 -10.52
CA SER A 76 22.29 -16.11 -9.12
C SER A 76 21.37 -15.30 -8.21
N ALA A 77 20.38 -15.97 -7.60
CA ALA A 77 19.34 -15.35 -6.80
C ALA A 77 19.52 -15.62 -5.30
N LEU A 78 19.50 -14.56 -4.49
CA LEU A 78 19.33 -14.62 -3.04
C LEU A 78 17.86 -14.42 -2.65
N ASN A 79 17.22 -13.44 -3.27
CA ASN A 79 15.87 -12.95 -3.00
C ASN A 79 14.89 -13.44 -4.07
N ARG A 80 14.83 -12.76 -5.22
CA ARG A 80 13.92 -13.04 -6.33
C ARG A 80 14.45 -12.44 -7.65
N ILE A 81 14.44 -13.23 -8.71
CA ILE A 81 14.74 -12.82 -10.09
C ILE A 81 13.61 -13.33 -10.97
N GLU A 82 12.89 -12.40 -11.60
CA GLU A 82 11.76 -12.69 -12.47
C GLU A 82 11.98 -12.11 -13.87
N LEU A 83 11.86 -12.99 -14.86
CA LEU A 83 11.71 -12.64 -16.26
C LEU A 83 10.25 -12.91 -16.63
N GLU A 84 9.53 -11.90 -17.09
CA GLU A 84 8.18 -12.07 -17.62
C GLU A 84 8.20 -12.80 -18.98
N ARG A 85 7.04 -12.92 -19.62
CA ARG A 85 6.91 -13.62 -20.90
C ARG A 85 7.70 -12.96 -22.03
N ASN A 86 8.14 -13.77 -22.99
CA ASN A 86 8.79 -13.35 -24.23
C ASN A 86 10.11 -12.57 -24.05
N VAL A 87 10.80 -12.69 -22.91
CA VAL A 87 12.13 -12.09 -22.73
C VAL A 87 13.16 -12.85 -23.57
N ILE A 88 13.99 -12.12 -24.31
CA ILE A 88 15.11 -12.67 -25.07
C ILE A 88 16.42 -12.32 -24.37
N VAL A 89 17.19 -13.33 -24.01
CA VAL A 89 18.49 -13.18 -23.35
C VAL A 89 19.59 -13.67 -24.30
N GLY A 90 20.43 -12.74 -24.73
CA GLY A 90 21.60 -13.03 -25.56
C GLY A 90 22.70 -13.79 -24.79
N PRO A 91 23.76 -14.21 -25.49
CA PRO A 91 24.77 -15.07 -24.89
C PRO A 91 25.62 -14.36 -23.83
N ASN A 92 26.08 -15.12 -22.83
CA ASN A 92 26.95 -14.67 -21.74
C ASN A 92 26.37 -13.52 -20.91
N VAL A 93 25.05 -13.53 -20.66
CA VAL A 93 24.39 -12.57 -19.76
C VAL A 93 24.46 -13.06 -18.31
N TYR A 94 24.80 -12.14 -17.40
CA TYR A 94 24.84 -12.38 -15.96
C TYR A 94 23.78 -11.56 -15.24
N ILE A 95 22.95 -12.23 -14.43
CA ILE A 95 21.89 -11.60 -13.63
C ILE A 95 22.03 -12.03 -12.17
N SER A 96 22.10 -11.06 -11.26
CA SER A 96 22.05 -11.31 -9.82
C SER A 96 21.28 -10.23 -9.08
N ASP A 97 20.47 -10.62 -8.10
CA ASP A 97 19.71 -9.70 -7.23
C ASP A 97 20.48 -9.28 -5.97
N THR A 98 21.74 -9.68 -5.88
CA THR A 98 22.61 -9.45 -4.73
C THR A 98 24.04 -9.27 -5.22
N ASP A 99 24.90 -8.76 -4.36
CA ASP A 99 26.35 -8.72 -4.59
C ASP A 99 27.06 -9.09 -3.28
N HIS A 100 28.37 -9.09 -3.23
CA HIS A 100 29.11 -9.22 -1.99
C HIS A 100 29.20 -7.90 -1.23
N GLU A 101 29.02 -7.93 0.09
CA GLU A 101 29.35 -6.77 0.92
C GLU A 101 30.87 -6.60 1.00
N TYR A 102 31.36 -5.37 0.83
CA TYR A 102 32.80 -5.10 0.74
C TYR A 102 33.24 -3.87 1.54
N ARG A 103 32.29 -3.09 2.09
CA ARG A 103 32.57 -1.77 2.69
C ARG A 103 33.33 -1.83 4.00
N SER A 104 33.38 -2.97 4.70
CA SER A 104 34.18 -3.12 5.94
C SER A 104 35.66 -3.37 5.63
N VAL A 105 36.41 -2.29 5.44
CA VAL A 105 37.86 -2.32 5.17
C VAL A 105 38.61 -3.10 6.26
N GLY A 106 39.48 -4.03 5.84
CA GLY A 106 40.28 -4.88 6.74
C GLY A 106 39.68 -6.27 7.02
N LYS A 107 38.44 -6.53 6.60
CA LYS A 107 37.85 -7.88 6.58
C LYS A 107 37.82 -8.43 5.15
N PRO A 108 38.18 -9.71 4.90
CA PRO A 108 37.99 -10.33 3.59
C PRO A 108 36.52 -10.29 3.16
N VAL A 109 36.23 -10.00 1.88
CA VAL A 109 34.86 -9.92 1.32
C VAL A 109 34.02 -11.16 1.64
N SER A 110 34.63 -12.35 1.57
CA SER A 110 33.97 -13.63 1.91
C SER A 110 33.45 -13.71 3.36
N ALA A 111 33.94 -12.85 4.26
CA ALA A 111 33.54 -12.80 5.66
C ALA A 111 32.61 -11.61 5.98
N GLN A 112 32.22 -10.82 4.97
CA GLN A 112 31.37 -9.63 5.14
C GLN A 112 29.91 -9.89 4.80
N GLY A 113 29.60 -11.00 4.13
CA GLY A 113 28.24 -11.38 3.76
C GLY A 113 27.83 -10.90 2.37
N LEU A 114 26.52 -10.78 2.15
CA LEU A 114 25.93 -10.37 0.88
C LEU A 114 25.32 -8.97 1.01
N ALA A 115 25.47 -8.17 -0.04
CA ALA A 115 24.78 -6.91 -0.26
C ALA A 115 23.36 -7.18 -0.78
N TYR A 116 22.36 -6.38 -0.38
CA TYR A 116 20.95 -6.55 -0.79
C TYR A 116 20.34 -7.89 -0.34
N THR A 117 20.08 -8.03 0.97
CA THR A 117 19.43 -9.23 1.54
C THR A 117 17.90 -9.24 1.36
N SER A 118 17.37 -8.31 0.57
CA SER A 118 15.96 -8.19 0.18
C SER A 118 15.86 -7.34 -1.09
N GLY A 119 14.82 -7.56 -1.88
CA GLY A 119 14.58 -6.89 -3.17
C GLY A 119 14.41 -7.91 -4.28
N GLU A 120 14.42 -7.46 -5.53
CA GLU A 120 14.32 -8.33 -6.69
C GLU A 120 14.97 -7.76 -7.95
N VAL A 121 15.28 -8.63 -8.90
CA VAL A 121 15.45 -8.25 -10.30
C VAL A 121 14.18 -8.61 -11.05
N PHE A 122 13.54 -7.61 -11.66
CA PHE A 122 12.34 -7.81 -12.47
C PHE A 122 12.60 -7.36 -13.91
N ILE A 123 12.32 -8.24 -14.87
CA ILE A 123 12.52 -8.00 -16.29
C ILE A 123 11.17 -8.17 -16.98
N GLY A 124 10.58 -7.05 -17.39
CA GLY A 124 9.25 -6.99 -17.98
C GLY A 124 9.15 -7.67 -19.34
N GLU A 125 7.92 -7.90 -19.77
CA GLU A 125 7.60 -8.60 -21.01
C GLU A 125 8.26 -7.94 -22.24
N ASP A 126 8.59 -8.77 -23.24
CA ASP A 126 9.17 -8.34 -24.53
C ASP A 126 10.51 -7.59 -24.42
N VAL A 127 11.23 -7.73 -23.30
CA VAL A 127 12.58 -7.17 -23.15
C VAL A 127 13.60 -8.00 -23.93
N SER A 128 14.54 -7.33 -24.60
CA SER A 128 15.68 -7.96 -25.26
C SER A 128 16.98 -7.56 -24.58
N ILE A 129 17.73 -8.55 -24.10
CA ILE A 129 19.02 -8.38 -23.42
C ILE A 129 20.16 -8.78 -24.34
N GLY A 130 20.98 -7.81 -24.75
CA GLY A 130 22.11 -8.06 -25.63
C GLY A 130 23.23 -8.86 -24.97
N ALA A 131 24.02 -9.54 -25.81
CA ALA A 131 25.14 -10.40 -25.39
C ALA A 131 26.09 -9.71 -24.41
N GLY A 132 26.56 -10.44 -23.40
CA GLY A 132 27.57 -9.96 -22.44
C GLY A 132 27.08 -8.87 -21.49
N SER A 133 25.77 -8.65 -21.38
CA SER A 133 25.22 -7.65 -20.45
C SER A 133 25.21 -8.18 -19.01
N VAL A 134 25.32 -7.26 -18.06
CA VAL A 134 25.40 -7.54 -16.62
C VAL A 134 24.30 -6.77 -15.92
N ILE A 135 23.50 -7.46 -15.10
CA ILE A 135 22.41 -6.90 -14.29
C ILE A 135 22.66 -7.33 -12.84
N ILE A 136 22.94 -6.39 -11.94
CA ILE A 136 23.29 -6.69 -10.54
C ILE A 136 22.54 -5.74 -9.59
N GLY A 137 21.90 -6.30 -8.55
CA GLY A 137 21.24 -5.56 -7.47
C GLY A 137 19.71 -5.59 -7.59
N ASN A 138 19.04 -4.58 -7.06
CA ASN A 138 17.58 -4.46 -7.13
C ASN A 138 17.22 -3.62 -8.35
N ILE A 139 16.87 -4.27 -9.46
CA ILE A 139 16.75 -3.62 -10.77
C ILE A 139 15.43 -4.03 -11.44
N HIS A 140 14.67 -3.02 -11.88
CA HIS A 140 13.48 -3.20 -12.71
C HIS A 140 13.74 -2.73 -14.15
N ILE A 141 13.51 -3.61 -15.12
CA ILE A 141 13.59 -3.32 -16.55
C ILE A 141 12.18 -3.35 -17.13
N GLY A 142 11.66 -2.19 -17.51
CA GLY A 142 10.30 -2.03 -18.00
C GLY A 142 10.07 -2.68 -19.38
N ARG A 143 8.82 -3.05 -19.62
CA ARG A 143 8.31 -3.76 -20.81
C ARG A 143 8.84 -3.19 -22.13
N GLY A 144 9.21 -4.07 -23.06
CA GLY A 144 9.60 -3.72 -24.43
C GLY A 144 10.92 -2.94 -24.54
N SER A 145 11.74 -2.96 -23.50
CA SER A 145 13.05 -2.30 -23.50
C SER A 145 14.13 -3.15 -24.16
N ILE A 146 15.16 -2.48 -24.68
CA ILE A 146 16.27 -3.10 -25.40
C ILE A 146 17.58 -2.74 -24.70
N ILE A 147 18.24 -3.75 -24.14
CA ILE A 147 19.58 -3.62 -23.58
C ILE A 147 20.59 -3.94 -24.68
N ARG A 148 21.39 -2.97 -25.11
CA ARG A 148 22.42 -3.23 -26.13
C ARG A 148 23.53 -4.13 -25.56
N PRO A 149 24.21 -4.93 -26.41
CA PRO A 149 25.29 -5.81 -25.98
C PRO A 149 26.38 -5.10 -25.15
N GLY A 150 26.90 -5.79 -24.15
CA GLY A 150 27.98 -5.32 -23.26
C GLY A 150 27.56 -4.23 -22.28
N SER A 151 26.26 -4.09 -21.99
CA SER A 151 25.77 -3.06 -21.08
C SER A 151 25.78 -3.52 -19.62
N VAL A 152 26.09 -2.61 -18.69
CA VAL A 152 26.02 -2.88 -17.24
C VAL A 152 24.87 -2.06 -16.65
N ILE A 153 23.85 -2.76 -16.15
CA ILE A 153 22.64 -2.15 -15.60
C ILE A 153 22.81 -2.01 -14.09
N GLU A 154 22.90 -0.76 -13.64
CA GLU A 154 23.07 -0.38 -12.23
C GLU A 154 21.87 0.43 -11.69
N GLN A 155 20.87 0.69 -12.54
CA GLN A 155 19.66 1.45 -12.22
C GLN A 155 18.48 0.95 -13.05
N ASP A 156 17.26 1.24 -12.59
CA ASP A 156 16.04 0.87 -13.30
C ASP A 156 15.96 1.46 -14.71
N ILE A 157 15.38 0.69 -15.62
CA ILE A 157 15.15 1.06 -17.00
C ILE A 157 13.64 1.21 -17.21
N PRO A 158 13.13 2.40 -17.58
CA PRO A 158 11.72 2.59 -17.90
C PRO A 158 11.27 1.73 -19.09
N GLU A 159 9.96 1.54 -19.24
CA GLU A 159 9.40 0.82 -20.40
C GLU A 159 9.84 1.45 -21.73
N ARG A 160 9.97 0.59 -22.76
CA ARG A 160 10.24 0.97 -24.15
C ARG A 160 11.43 1.93 -24.29
N CYS A 161 12.52 1.63 -23.59
CA CYS A 161 13.79 2.34 -23.68
C CYS A 161 14.86 1.47 -24.35
N VAL A 162 15.77 2.08 -25.09
CA VAL A 162 17.02 1.44 -25.54
C VAL A 162 18.15 1.98 -24.68
N VAL A 163 18.95 1.08 -24.08
CA VAL A 163 20.10 1.47 -23.26
C VAL A 163 21.40 0.90 -23.78
N SER A 164 22.50 1.58 -23.48
CA SER A 164 23.84 1.15 -23.88
C SER A 164 24.91 1.67 -22.93
N GLY A 165 25.95 0.87 -22.70
CA GLY A 165 27.18 1.28 -22.02
C GLY A 165 27.38 0.65 -20.64
N SER A 166 28.49 1.00 -20.00
CA SER A 166 28.85 0.59 -18.65
C SER A 166 29.38 1.82 -17.90
N PRO A 167 28.58 2.43 -17.00
CA PRO A 167 27.18 2.10 -16.71
C PRO A 167 26.27 2.41 -17.91
N ALA A 168 25.17 1.66 -18.03
CA ALA A 168 24.23 1.80 -19.14
C ALA A 168 23.44 3.10 -19.04
N THR A 169 23.27 3.77 -20.18
CA THR A 169 22.48 5.00 -20.31
C THR A 169 21.43 4.85 -21.40
N ILE A 170 20.31 5.56 -21.26
CA ILE A 170 19.24 5.57 -22.28
C ILE A 170 19.76 6.30 -23.52
N VAL A 171 19.74 5.61 -24.65
CA VAL A 171 20.15 6.13 -25.97
C VAL A 171 18.97 6.39 -26.89
N GLN A 172 17.83 5.70 -26.67
CA GLN A 172 16.59 5.94 -27.40
C GLN A 172 15.37 5.69 -26.50
N THR A 173 14.26 6.36 -26.81
CA THR A 173 12.95 6.12 -26.17
C THR A 173 11.89 5.96 -27.26
N TYR A 174 10.90 5.10 -27.02
CA TYR A 174 9.75 4.99 -27.93
C TYR A 174 8.75 6.11 -27.66
N ASP A 175 8.43 6.90 -28.69
CA ASP A 175 7.37 7.91 -28.64
C ASP A 175 6.07 7.28 -29.14
N ALA A 176 5.09 7.12 -28.23
CA ALA A 176 3.81 6.51 -28.55
C ALA A 176 2.92 7.39 -29.45
N ALA A 177 3.09 8.71 -29.43
CA ALA A 177 2.32 9.61 -30.29
C ALA A 177 2.84 9.60 -31.73
N LEU A 178 4.15 9.38 -31.89
CA LEU A 178 4.81 9.33 -33.19
C LEU A 178 5.02 7.91 -33.72
N GLU A 179 4.67 6.90 -32.92
CA GLU A 179 4.88 5.47 -33.16
C GLU A 179 6.33 5.10 -33.58
N GLN A 180 7.33 5.83 -33.09
CA GLN A 180 8.73 5.69 -33.53
C GLN A 180 9.73 5.76 -32.36
N TRP A 181 10.90 5.14 -32.58
CA TRP A 181 12.05 5.28 -31.69
C TRP A 181 12.75 6.62 -31.94
N VAL A 182 12.89 7.42 -30.88
CA VAL A 182 13.54 8.73 -30.93
C VAL A 182 14.91 8.63 -30.25
N ASN A 183 15.96 9.13 -30.94
CA ASN A 183 17.30 9.20 -30.37
C ASN A 183 17.37 10.29 -29.29
N VAL A 184 18.03 9.98 -28.18
CA VAL A 184 18.42 10.99 -27.19
C VAL A 184 19.64 11.72 -27.76
N SER A 185 19.48 12.95 -28.24
CA SER A 185 20.55 13.69 -28.91
C SER A 185 21.68 14.04 -27.95
N SER A 186 22.89 13.57 -28.26
CA SER A 186 24.11 13.90 -27.55
C SER A 186 24.54 15.36 -27.81
N LYS A 187 24.55 16.17 -26.74
CA LYS A 187 25.14 17.52 -26.63
C LYS A 187 24.48 18.66 -27.41
N GLU A 188 23.39 19.20 -26.86
CA GLU A 188 23.11 20.64 -26.71
C GLU A 188 21.79 20.74 -25.93
N ASN A 189 21.80 21.41 -24.78
CA ASN A 189 20.91 21.21 -23.61
C ASN A 189 21.42 20.10 -22.69
N SER A 190 22.43 20.44 -21.87
CA SER A 190 22.44 19.90 -20.51
C SER A 190 21.09 20.26 -19.90
N PRO A 191 20.21 19.30 -19.57
CA PRO A 191 19.19 19.60 -18.58
C PRO A 191 19.97 20.01 -17.34
N ALA A 192 19.49 21.04 -16.63
CA ALA A 192 19.81 21.22 -15.21
C ALA A 192 19.87 19.83 -14.53
N PRO A 193 20.80 19.62 -13.57
CA PRO A 193 21.14 18.30 -13.03
C PRO A 193 19.92 17.39 -13.04
N LEU A 194 20.01 16.33 -13.87
CA LEU A 194 18.92 15.39 -14.17
C LEU A 194 18.15 15.17 -12.88
N VAL A 195 16.92 15.69 -12.86
CA VAL A 195 15.95 15.44 -11.81
C VAL A 195 15.98 13.94 -11.58
N LYS A 196 16.28 13.51 -10.35
CA LYS A 196 16.19 12.11 -9.93
C LYS A 196 14.92 11.52 -10.57
N PRO A 197 14.94 10.30 -11.15
CA PRO A 197 13.72 9.69 -11.66
C PRO A 197 12.64 9.91 -10.60
N GLN A 198 11.55 10.57 -10.99
CA GLN A 198 10.43 10.72 -10.10
C GLN A 198 9.99 9.27 -9.88
N GLN A 199 10.38 8.70 -8.73
CA GLN A 199 9.97 7.36 -8.32
C GLN A 199 8.49 7.28 -8.63
N ALA A 200 8.06 6.24 -9.34
CA ALA A 200 6.64 6.01 -9.54
C ALA A 200 5.97 6.21 -8.18
N PRO A 201 4.91 7.03 -8.08
CA PRO A 201 4.34 7.37 -6.80
C PRO A 201 4.06 6.08 -6.04
N PRO A 202 4.32 6.01 -4.73
CA PRO A 202 4.01 4.83 -3.94
C PRO A 202 2.61 4.33 -4.27
N LEU A 203 2.35 3.03 -4.21
CA LEU A 203 0.98 2.54 -4.28
C LEU A 203 0.15 3.13 -3.15
N LEU A 204 0.68 3.15 -1.93
CA LEU A 204 -0.04 3.50 -0.72
C LEU A 204 0.73 4.50 0.17
N SER A 205 0.06 5.55 0.62
CA SER A 205 0.55 6.42 1.70
C SER A 205 -0.22 6.12 2.98
N ILE A 206 0.45 5.55 3.98
CA ILE A 206 -0.13 5.37 5.31
C ILE A 206 0.08 6.67 6.09
N CYS A 207 -1.01 7.38 6.35
CA CYS A 207 -1.01 8.72 6.95
C CYS A 207 -1.46 8.65 8.42
N ILE A 208 -0.53 8.92 9.33
CA ILE A 208 -0.72 8.89 10.79
C ILE A 208 -0.72 10.33 11.35
N PRO A 209 -1.90 10.93 11.63
CA PRO A 209 -1.98 12.12 12.48
C PRO A 209 -1.71 11.74 13.94
N THR A 210 -0.92 12.55 14.66
CA THR A 210 -0.63 12.30 16.07
C THR A 210 -0.53 13.60 16.88
N TYR A 211 -0.82 13.51 18.19
CA TYR A 211 -0.67 14.61 19.14
C TYR A 211 -0.55 14.08 20.57
N ASN A 212 0.61 14.26 21.21
CA ASN A 212 0.89 13.89 22.61
C ASN A 212 0.54 12.42 22.95
N ARG A 213 0.95 11.50 22.07
CA ARG A 213 0.66 10.06 22.17
C ARG A 213 1.88 9.22 21.79
N SER A 214 3.08 9.65 22.19
CA SER A 214 4.35 9.02 21.79
C SER A 214 4.37 7.50 22.01
N SER A 215 3.79 7.00 23.12
CA SER A 215 3.73 5.56 23.42
C SER A 215 2.82 4.76 22.49
N ASN A 216 1.71 5.34 22.05
CA ASN A 216 0.81 4.69 21.09
C ASN A 216 1.46 4.70 19.71
N LEU A 217 2.00 5.86 19.33
CA LEU A 217 2.71 6.02 18.05
C LEU A 217 3.88 5.05 17.92
N ASP A 218 4.66 4.83 18.98
CA ASP A 218 5.76 3.85 18.99
C ASP A 218 5.27 2.45 18.58
N ARG A 219 4.18 1.99 19.21
CA ARG A 219 3.55 0.71 18.90
C ARG A 219 2.96 0.67 17.49
N CYS A 220 2.34 1.76 17.04
CA CYS A 220 1.79 1.89 15.70
C CYS A 220 2.88 1.81 14.63
N LEU A 221 3.94 2.60 14.77
CA LEU A 221 5.09 2.58 13.88
C LEU A 221 5.78 1.22 13.88
N SER A 222 5.97 0.59 15.04
CA SER A 222 6.47 -0.77 15.11
C SER A 222 5.59 -1.75 14.34
N ALA A 223 4.27 -1.73 14.56
CA ALA A 223 3.33 -2.66 13.92
C ALA A 223 3.27 -2.49 12.40
N ILE A 224 3.55 -1.30 11.88
CA ILE A 224 3.60 -1.03 10.43
C ILE A 224 4.97 -1.37 9.87
N LEU A 225 6.03 -0.74 10.38
CA LEU A 225 7.36 -0.75 9.76
C LEU A 225 8.06 -2.11 9.84
N THR A 226 7.75 -2.96 10.82
CA THR A 226 8.31 -4.32 10.85
C THR A 226 7.70 -5.24 9.79
N GLN A 227 6.56 -4.86 9.21
CA GLN A 227 5.92 -5.59 8.11
C GLN A 227 6.29 -5.03 6.73
N LEU A 228 6.96 -3.88 6.67
CA LEU A 228 7.40 -3.23 5.44
C LEU A 228 8.87 -3.52 5.14
N THR A 229 9.19 -3.62 3.86
CA THR A 229 10.56 -3.65 3.34
C THR A 229 10.96 -2.25 2.84
N ASP A 230 12.26 -1.97 2.74
CA ASP A 230 12.77 -0.68 2.24
C ASP A 230 12.40 -0.40 0.77
N ASP A 231 11.93 -1.42 0.04
CA ASP A 231 11.46 -1.35 -1.35
C ASP A 231 9.93 -1.48 -1.45
N SER A 232 9.22 -1.17 -0.36
CA SER A 232 7.76 -1.20 -0.38
C SER A 232 7.23 -0.08 -1.26
N SER A 233 6.20 -0.38 -2.06
CA SER A 233 5.36 0.62 -2.73
C SER A 233 4.53 1.44 -1.73
N VAL A 234 5.02 1.59 -0.49
CA VAL A 234 4.35 2.20 0.63
C VAL A 234 5.24 3.28 1.20
N GLU A 235 4.69 4.47 1.38
CA GLU A 235 5.29 5.47 2.27
C GLU A 235 4.47 5.58 3.56
N VAL A 236 5.15 5.87 4.66
CA VAL A 236 4.52 6.11 5.95
C VAL A 236 4.75 7.57 6.31
N LEU A 237 3.68 8.32 6.52
CA LEU A 237 3.72 9.73 6.88
C LEU A 237 3.24 9.89 8.32
N VAL A 238 4.00 10.60 9.13
CA VAL A 238 3.56 11.05 10.46
C VAL A 238 3.40 12.55 10.45
N SER A 239 2.22 13.04 10.82
CA SER A 239 1.94 14.47 11.02
C SER A 239 1.69 14.73 12.50
N ASP A 240 2.74 15.19 13.16
CA ASP A 240 2.73 15.59 14.56
C ASP A 240 2.16 17.00 14.72
N ASN A 241 1.06 17.10 15.45
CA ASN A 241 0.31 18.32 15.65
C ASN A 241 0.87 19.23 16.76
N ALA A 242 2.18 19.46 16.73
CA ALA A 242 2.94 20.21 17.73
C ALA A 242 2.99 19.54 19.12
N SER A 243 3.27 18.24 19.15
CA SER A 243 3.44 17.50 20.42
C SER A 243 4.58 18.07 21.27
N THR A 244 4.40 17.93 22.58
CA THR A 244 5.32 18.37 23.64
C THR A 244 5.89 17.20 24.45
N ASP A 245 5.52 15.97 24.12
CA ASP A 245 6.06 14.73 24.66
C ASP A 245 7.18 14.16 23.77
N ASP A 246 7.60 12.91 24.03
CA ASP A 246 8.69 12.23 23.31
C ASP A 246 8.35 11.81 21.86
N THR A 247 7.29 12.39 21.27
CA THR A 247 6.85 12.07 19.90
C THR A 247 7.97 12.28 18.86
N PRO A 248 8.69 13.42 18.84
CA PRO A 248 9.81 13.62 17.90
C PRO A 248 10.90 12.56 18.05
N GLU A 249 11.26 12.18 19.26
CA GLU A 249 12.28 11.19 19.58
C GLU A 249 11.88 9.80 19.08
N VAL A 250 10.62 9.41 19.30
CA VAL A 250 10.07 8.15 18.79
C VAL A 250 10.16 8.11 17.26
N VAL A 251 9.68 9.14 16.57
CA VAL A 251 9.66 9.13 15.10
C VAL A 251 11.08 9.15 14.52
N ASN A 252 11.99 9.96 15.08
CA ASN A 252 13.38 10.03 14.62
C ASN A 252 14.12 8.69 14.76
N ARG A 253 13.83 7.92 15.82
CA ARG A 253 14.39 6.57 16.00
C ARG A 253 14.00 5.64 14.85
N TYR A 254 12.76 5.70 14.38
CA TYR A 254 12.30 4.91 13.24
C TYR A 254 12.80 5.47 11.91
N ALA A 255 12.79 6.79 11.71
CA ALA A 255 13.22 7.42 10.46
C ALA A 255 14.70 7.19 10.16
N ALA A 256 15.54 7.00 11.19
CA ALA A 256 16.93 6.60 11.04
C ALA A 256 17.12 5.18 10.46
N ARG A 257 16.08 4.33 10.55
CA ARG A 257 16.11 2.92 10.10
C ARG A 257 15.26 2.68 8.86
N TYR A 258 14.16 3.41 8.68
CA TYR A 258 13.18 3.16 7.63
C TYR A 258 13.06 4.39 6.72
N SER A 259 13.58 4.27 5.50
CA SER A 259 13.63 5.38 4.54
C SER A 259 12.24 5.78 4.00
N CYS A 260 11.25 4.87 4.08
CA CYS A 260 9.87 5.11 3.70
C CYS A 260 9.09 5.97 4.72
N LEU A 261 9.63 6.21 5.92
CA LEU A 261 9.00 7.03 6.96
C LEU A 261 9.36 8.50 6.79
N LYS A 262 8.35 9.36 6.60
CA LYS A 262 8.49 10.81 6.56
C LYS A 262 7.78 11.44 7.75
N TYR A 263 8.44 12.40 8.38
CA TYR A 263 7.95 13.09 9.56
C TYR A 263 7.70 14.57 9.27
N PHE A 264 6.51 15.05 9.64
CA PHE A 264 6.13 16.45 9.57
C PHE A 264 5.63 16.87 10.94
N ARG A 265 6.13 18.00 11.44
CA ARG A 265 5.69 18.57 12.70
C ARG A 265 5.16 19.97 12.45
N ASN A 266 3.97 20.26 12.98
CA ASN A 266 3.39 21.60 12.98
C ASN A 266 4.06 22.48 14.05
N ASP A 267 4.10 23.79 13.80
CA ASP A 267 4.60 24.76 14.79
C ASP A 267 3.62 24.91 15.96
N GLU A 268 2.32 24.78 15.68
CA GLU A 268 1.23 24.84 16.66
C GLU A 268 0.19 23.75 16.42
N ASN A 269 -0.64 23.48 17.42
CA ASN A 269 -1.74 22.53 17.29
C ASN A 269 -2.88 23.17 16.49
N ILE A 270 -3.12 22.68 15.28
CA ILE A 270 -4.14 23.19 14.35
C ILE A 270 -5.49 22.47 14.45
N GLY A 271 -5.65 21.59 15.43
CA GLY A 271 -6.82 20.71 15.58
C GLY A 271 -6.75 19.45 14.69
N ALA A 272 -7.55 18.43 15.06
CA ALA A 272 -7.47 17.10 14.47
C ALA A 272 -7.83 17.08 12.98
N ASP A 273 -8.97 17.66 12.58
CA ASP A 273 -9.44 17.67 11.18
C ASP A 273 -8.44 18.32 10.23
N ARG A 274 -7.84 19.45 10.64
CA ARG A 274 -6.83 20.13 9.85
C ARG A 274 -5.55 19.31 9.74
N ASN A 275 -5.12 18.67 10.83
CA ASN A 275 -3.94 17.79 10.81
C ASN A 275 -4.16 16.55 9.93
N ILE A 276 -5.35 15.93 9.98
CA ILE A 276 -5.76 14.82 9.10
C ILE A 276 -5.72 15.27 7.63
N TYR A 277 -6.37 16.40 7.31
CA TYR A 277 -6.39 16.90 5.93
C TYR A 277 -5.00 17.28 5.42
N GLN A 278 -4.18 17.91 6.27
CA GLN A 278 -2.82 18.29 5.94
C GLN A 278 -1.97 17.06 5.59
N ILE A 279 -2.06 15.98 6.36
CA ILE A 279 -1.24 14.80 6.07
C ILE A 279 -1.69 14.09 4.79
N MET A 280 -3.00 14.03 4.53
CA MET A 280 -3.52 13.50 3.26
C MET A 280 -3.01 14.31 2.07
N SER A 281 -2.92 15.65 2.21
CA SER A 281 -2.42 16.53 1.15
C SER A 281 -0.91 16.38 0.90
N ARG A 282 -0.15 15.79 1.84
CA ARG A 282 1.28 15.49 1.70
C ARG A 282 1.53 14.09 1.12
N ALA A 283 0.52 13.24 1.05
CA ALA A 283 0.61 11.91 0.47
C ALA A 283 1.02 11.97 -1.00
N GLN A 284 2.02 11.18 -1.38
CA GLN A 284 2.51 11.00 -2.74
C GLN A 284 1.95 9.74 -3.39
N GLY A 285 1.44 8.80 -2.59
CA GLY A 285 0.94 7.52 -3.06
C GLY A 285 -0.38 7.59 -3.82
N SER A 286 -0.61 6.60 -4.67
CA SER A 286 -1.82 6.48 -5.52
C SER A 286 -3.08 6.27 -4.68
N PHE A 287 -2.93 5.67 -3.50
CA PHE A 287 -3.95 5.52 -2.48
C PHE A 287 -3.48 6.12 -1.15
N ILE A 288 -4.43 6.70 -0.41
CA ILE A 288 -4.21 7.34 0.89
C ILE A 288 -4.94 6.52 1.93
N LYS A 289 -4.20 5.88 2.83
CA LYS A 289 -4.76 5.20 3.99
C LYS A 289 -4.58 6.07 5.22
N LEU A 290 -5.69 6.47 5.85
CA LEU A 290 -5.62 7.06 7.18
C LEU A 290 -5.36 5.98 8.24
N GLN A 291 -4.65 6.34 9.29
CA GLN A 291 -4.28 5.43 10.37
C GLN A 291 -4.23 6.17 11.71
N GLY A 292 -5.05 5.76 12.67
CA GLY A 292 -4.94 6.22 14.05
C GLY A 292 -3.63 5.77 14.68
N ASP A 293 -2.99 6.66 15.44
CA ASP A 293 -1.76 6.37 16.18
C ASP A 293 -1.95 5.35 17.31
N ASP A 294 -3.20 5.00 17.61
CA ASP A 294 -3.65 4.04 18.62
C ASP A 294 -4.27 2.76 18.05
N ASP A 295 -4.21 2.59 16.73
CA ASP A 295 -4.61 1.38 16.02
C ASP A 295 -3.35 0.66 15.51
N TYR A 296 -3.18 -0.62 15.86
CA TYR A 296 -1.97 -1.39 15.55
C TYR A 296 -2.32 -2.54 14.62
N PHE A 297 -1.69 -2.60 13.45
CA PHE A 297 -1.88 -3.74 12.56
C PHE A 297 -1.54 -5.07 13.25
N VAL A 298 -2.38 -6.06 13.02
CA VAL A 298 -2.05 -7.45 13.36
C VAL A 298 -0.93 -7.93 12.43
N GLU A 299 0.04 -8.66 12.98
CA GLU A 299 1.16 -9.20 12.19
C GLU A 299 0.66 -10.05 11.01
N GLY A 300 1.21 -9.80 9.82
CA GLY A 300 0.87 -10.51 8.59
C GLY A 300 -0.39 -9.99 7.88
N THR A 301 -1.03 -8.93 8.37
CA THR A 301 -2.25 -8.37 7.74
C THR A 301 -1.99 -7.19 6.80
N LEU A 302 -0.84 -6.52 6.93
CA LEU A 302 -0.53 -5.33 6.12
C LEU A 302 -0.27 -5.69 4.64
N MET A 303 0.52 -6.74 4.38
CA MET A 303 0.83 -7.17 3.00
C MET A 303 -0.43 -7.64 2.23
N PRO A 304 -1.34 -8.46 2.79
CA PRO A 304 -2.61 -8.75 2.15
C PRO A 304 -3.48 -7.51 1.87
N LEU A 305 -3.46 -6.52 2.76
CA LEU A 305 -4.18 -5.26 2.52
C LEU A 305 -3.59 -4.49 1.33
N ILE A 306 -2.25 -4.43 1.22
CA ILE A 306 -1.56 -3.80 0.08
C ILE A 306 -1.93 -4.51 -1.23
N GLU A 307 -2.02 -5.84 -1.21
CA GLU A 307 -2.44 -6.63 -2.38
C GLU A 307 -3.90 -6.36 -2.77
N ILE A 308 -4.80 -6.19 -1.80
CA ILE A 308 -6.18 -5.74 -2.06
C ILE A 308 -6.18 -4.36 -2.72
N VAL A 309 -5.37 -3.42 -2.23
CA VAL A 309 -5.23 -2.08 -2.85
C VAL A 309 -4.72 -2.21 -4.30
N ASN A 310 -3.76 -3.09 -4.54
CA ASN A 310 -3.18 -3.31 -5.87
C ASN A 310 -4.20 -3.92 -6.86
N ASN A 311 -5.05 -4.82 -6.39
CA ASN A 311 -6.03 -5.54 -7.21
C ASN A 311 -7.35 -4.78 -7.43
N HIS A 312 -7.61 -3.74 -6.64
CA HIS A 312 -8.84 -2.94 -6.70
C HIS A 312 -8.57 -1.47 -7.04
N ARG A 313 -7.59 -1.21 -7.92
CA ARG A 313 -7.17 0.15 -8.32
C ARG A 313 -8.28 0.98 -8.96
N GLU A 314 -9.32 0.35 -9.48
CA GLU A 314 -10.50 1.00 -10.05
C GLU A 314 -11.41 1.64 -8.99
N CYS A 315 -11.35 1.18 -7.74
CA CYS A 315 -12.22 1.67 -6.67
C CYS A 315 -11.74 3.03 -6.14
N GLY A 316 -12.69 3.97 -5.98
CA GLY A 316 -12.40 5.26 -5.35
C GLY A 316 -12.19 5.15 -3.84
N ILE A 317 -12.77 4.11 -3.23
CA ILE A 317 -12.68 3.82 -1.79
C ILE A 317 -12.42 2.33 -1.59
N ILE A 318 -11.54 2.00 -0.65
CA ILE A 318 -11.45 0.68 -0.03
C ILE A 318 -11.75 0.85 1.46
N HIS A 319 -12.83 0.22 1.92
CA HIS A 319 -13.32 0.32 3.29
C HIS A 319 -13.04 -0.96 4.07
N ILE A 320 -12.38 -0.84 5.22
CA ILE A 320 -12.09 -1.96 6.12
C ILE A 320 -13.15 -1.98 7.22
N HIS A 321 -14.06 -2.95 7.15
CA HIS A 321 -15.13 -3.11 8.11
C HIS A 321 -14.66 -3.98 9.29
N VAL A 322 -14.11 -3.34 10.32
CA VAL A 322 -13.47 -4.04 11.47
C VAL A 322 -14.43 -4.84 12.37
N HIS A 323 -15.72 -4.51 12.37
CA HIS A 323 -16.75 -5.24 13.13
C HIS A 323 -17.39 -6.41 12.37
N ASN A 324 -17.18 -6.51 11.06
CA ASN A 324 -17.65 -7.62 10.25
C ASN A 324 -16.46 -8.50 9.88
N ASN A 325 -16.41 -9.72 10.41
CA ASN A 325 -15.27 -10.62 10.27
C ASN A 325 -15.61 -11.86 9.42
N ASP A 326 -16.53 -11.73 8.46
CA ASP A 326 -16.89 -12.80 7.52
C ASP A 326 -15.80 -13.09 6.47
N ARG A 327 -14.71 -12.30 6.47
CA ARG A 327 -13.51 -12.41 5.63
C ARG A 327 -13.76 -12.18 4.14
N ARG A 328 -14.92 -11.64 3.78
CA ARG A 328 -15.21 -11.31 2.38
C ARG A 328 -14.52 -10.03 1.97
N VAL A 329 -13.95 -10.06 0.76
CA VAL A 329 -13.54 -8.89 0.01
C VAL A 329 -14.44 -8.81 -1.20
N TYR A 330 -15.17 -7.70 -1.36
CA TYR A 330 -16.11 -7.54 -2.47
C TYR A 330 -16.19 -6.09 -2.93
N THR A 331 -16.54 -5.92 -4.20
CA THR A 331 -16.79 -4.60 -4.79
C THR A 331 -18.28 -4.35 -4.95
N ALA A 332 -18.67 -3.09 -4.84
CA ALA A 332 -20.02 -2.61 -5.10
C ALA A 332 -19.96 -1.15 -5.58
N GLU A 333 -21.10 -0.60 -5.98
CA GLU A 333 -21.16 0.73 -6.58
C GLU A 333 -22.30 1.59 -6.00
N GLY A 334 -22.02 2.88 -5.83
CA GLY A 334 -23.00 3.91 -5.46
C GLY A 334 -23.06 4.24 -3.96
N MET A 335 -23.42 5.48 -3.65
CA MET A 335 -23.47 6.00 -2.27
C MET A 335 -24.41 5.22 -1.36
N GLN A 336 -25.59 4.83 -1.85
CA GLN A 336 -26.55 4.08 -1.05
C GLN A 336 -25.99 2.71 -0.64
N ALA A 337 -25.37 1.99 -1.58
CA ALA A 337 -24.72 0.71 -1.29
C ALA A 337 -23.55 0.89 -0.32
N PHE A 338 -22.75 1.94 -0.49
CA PHE A 338 -21.66 2.27 0.43
C PHE A 338 -22.16 2.59 1.84
N LEU A 339 -23.22 3.39 1.97
CA LEU A 339 -23.85 3.72 3.25
C LEU A 339 -24.36 2.45 3.95
N GLN A 340 -24.96 1.53 3.20
CA GLN A 340 -25.44 0.26 3.76
C GLN A 340 -24.30 -0.66 4.21
N ALA A 341 -23.17 -0.65 3.50
CA ALA A 341 -22.02 -1.52 3.78
C ALA A 341 -21.11 -1.00 4.89
N SER A 342 -20.86 0.32 4.92
CA SER A 342 -19.96 0.97 5.86
C SER A 342 -20.69 1.48 7.11
N THR A 343 -21.93 1.97 6.98
CA THR A 343 -22.68 2.62 8.07
C THR A 343 -21.83 3.73 8.73
N ILE A 344 -22.04 3.99 10.02
CA ILE A 344 -21.22 4.92 10.81
C ILE A 344 -19.74 4.52 10.88
N MET A 345 -19.35 3.30 10.53
CA MET A 345 -17.94 2.90 10.47
C MET A 345 -17.15 3.63 9.38
N SER A 346 -17.82 4.28 8.43
CA SER A 346 -17.18 5.24 7.51
C SER A 346 -16.53 6.44 8.22
N THR A 347 -16.78 6.65 9.52
CA THR A 347 -16.13 7.68 10.34
C THR A 347 -14.78 7.22 10.94
N PHE A 348 -14.54 5.92 11.01
CA PHE A 348 -13.34 5.33 11.60
C PHE A 348 -12.13 5.48 10.66
N ILE A 349 -11.20 6.37 11.01
CA ILE A 349 -10.10 6.77 10.12
C ILE A 349 -9.20 5.61 9.69
N SER A 350 -8.93 4.63 10.56
CA SER A 350 -8.10 3.48 10.19
C SER A 350 -8.81 2.51 9.23
N GLY A 351 -10.14 2.64 9.11
CA GLY A 351 -10.99 1.83 8.27
C GLY A 351 -11.15 2.31 6.83
N MET A 352 -10.39 3.33 6.39
CA MET A 352 -10.55 3.89 5.05
C MET A 352 -9.24 4.04 4.28
N ILE A 353 -9.33 3.76 2.99
CA ILE A 353 -8.30 4.00 1.99
C ILE A 353 -8.97 4.70 0.81
N LEU A 354 -8.43 5.82 0.38
CA LEU A 354 -9.01 6.67 -0.66
C LEU A 354 -8.09 6.71 -1.88
N ARG A 355 -8.65 6.61 -3.08
CA ARG A 355 -7.89 6.83 -4.31
C ARG A 355 -7.55 8.31 -4.43
N LYS A 356 -6.25 8.62 -4.53
CA LYS A 356 -5.76 10.00 -4.50
C LYS A 356 -6.28 10.85 -5.67
N GLU A 357 -6.28 10.28 -6.87
CA GLU A 357 -6.77 10.97 -8.08
C GLU A 357 -8.23 11.40 -7.97
N ASP A 358 -9.09 10.59 -7.32
CA ASP A 358 -10.49 10.94 -7.10
C ASP A 358 -10.64 11.97 -5.98
N LEU A 359 -9.79 11.88 -4.95
CA LEU A 359 -9.75 12.86 -3.87
C LEU A 359 -9.37 14.26 -4.39
N GLU A 360 -8.39 14.36 -5.28
CA GLU A 360 -7.92 15.62 -5.88
C GLU A 360 -8.98 16.29 -6.75
N GLN A 361 -9.99 15.55 -7.20
CA GLN A 361 -11.12 16.06 -7.98
C GLN A 361 -12.28 16.58 -7.11
N VAL A 362 -12.19 16.46 -5.77
CA VAL A 362 -13.21 17.00 -4.86
C VAL A 362 -13.14 18.53 -4.86
N GLU A 363 -14.26 19.18 -5.18
CA GLU A 363 -14.33 20.65 -5.35
C GLU A 363 -14.14 21.43 -4.04
N GLU A 364 -14.69 20.94 -2.92
CA GLU A 364 -14.64 21.61 -1.61
C GLU A 364 -14.12 20.66 -0.51
N PRO A 365 -12.87 20.17 -0.60
CA PRO A 365 -12.36 19.09 0.24
C PRO A 365 -12.28 19.46 1.74
N THR A 366 -12.39 20.76 2.06
CA THR A 366 -12.36 21.29 3.42
C THR A 366 -13.74 21.68 3.96
N ARG A 367 -14.84 21.35 3.24
CA ARG A 367 -16.20 21.81 3.54
C ARG A 367 -16.66 21.49 4.97
N PHE A 368 -16.21 20.36 5.51
CA PHE A 368 -16.62 19.86 6.82
C PHE A 368 -15.43 19.76 7.79
N ILE A 369 -14.35 20.54 7.60
CA ILE A 369 -13.35 20.72 8.66
C ILE A 369 -14.05 21.28 9.90
N GLU A 370 -13.65 20.81 11.09
CA GLU A 370 -14.24 21.05 12.42
C GLU A 370 -15.47 20.20 12.74
N SER A 371 -15.91 19.33 11.82
CA SER A 371 -16.98 18.36 12.09
C SER A 371 -16.52 17.13 12.86
N SER A 372 -15.20 16.91 13.01
CA SER A 372 -14.56 15.64 13.42
C SER A 372 -14.58 14.53 12.35
N PHE A 373 -15.35 14.73 11.27
CA PHE A 373 -15.64 13.71 10.25
C PHE A 373 -15.46 14.21 8.80
N ASN A 374 -14.57 15.17 8.56
CA ASN A 374 -14.32 15.67 7.19
C ASN A 374 -13.94 14.53 6.22
N GLN A 375 -13.22 13.52 6.70
CA GLN A 375 -12.87 12.30 5.95
C GLN A 375 -14.09 11.48 5.51
N THR A 376 -15.20 11.53 6.25
CA THR A 376 -16.47 10.91 5.82
C THR A 376 -17.07 11.70 4.67
N TYR A 377 -17.07 13.04 4.73
CA TYR A 377 -17.48 13.86 3.60
C TYR A 377 -16.65 13.56 2.34
N LEU A 378 -15.33 13.44 2.47
CA LEU A 378 -14.43 13.13 1.34
C LEU A 378 -14.78 11.81 0.66
N GLN A 379 -15.13 10.76 1.42
CA GLN A 379 -15.59 9.48 0.85
C GLN A 379 -16.84 9.67 -0.03
N TYR A 380 -17.88 10.31 0.47
CA TYR A 380 -19.09 10.53 -0.34
C TYR A 380 -18.86 11.52 -1.49
N ALA A 381 -17.96 12.48 -1.34
CA ALA A 381 -17.57 13.37 -2.44
C ALA A 381 -16.87 12.58 -3.57
N ILE A 382 -15.97 11.65 -3.24
CA ILE A 382 -15.35 10.71 -4.19
C ILE A 382 -16.43 9.88 -4.89
N LEU A 383 -17.38 9.30 -4.13
CA LEU A 383 -18.48 8.48 -4.69
C LEU A 383 -19.41 9.26 -5.64
N SER A 384 -19.41 10.59 -5.57
CA SER A 384 -20.15 11.44 -6.54
C SER A 384 -19.55 11.40 -7.95
N LYS A 385 -18.26 11.03 -8.08
CA LYS A 385 -17.52 10.99 -9.36
C LYS A 385 -17.09 9.56 -9.72
N ASN A 386 -16.56 8.80 -8.75
CA ASN A 386 -16.22 7.40 -8.89
C ASN A 386 -17.11 6.55 -7.96
N PRO A 387 -18.18 5.93 -8.46
CA PRO A 387 -19.13 5.21 -7.61
C PRO A 387 -18.57 3.88 -7.08
N LYS A 388 -17.45 3.38 -7.59
CA LYS A 388 -16.91 2.05 -7.25
C LYS A 388 -16.19 2.06 -5.91
N PHE A 389 -16.49 1.08 -5.08
CA PHE A 389 -15.78 0.85 -3.82
C PHE A 389 -15.56 -0.64 -3.55
N CYS A 390 -14.55 -0.92 -2.74
CA CYS A 390 -14.25 -2.26 -2.22
C CYS A 390 -14.49 -2.28 -0.70
N VAL A 391 -15.02 -3.39 -0.18
CA VAL A 391 -15.20 -3.63 1.25
C VAL A 391 -14.37 -4.84 1.67
N VAL A 392 -13.59 -4.68 2.73
CA VAL A 392 -12.78 -5.70 3.38
C VAL A 392 -13.39 -6.00 4.74
N ASN A 393 -14.11 -7.11 4.87
CA ASN A 393 -14.72 -7.54 6.12
C ASN A 393 -13.73 -8.35 6.96
N GLN A 394 -12.82 -7.65 7.62
CA GLN A 394 -11.85 -8.29 8.49
C GLN A 394 -11.40 -7.37 9.62
N SER A 395 -11.29 -7.92 10.83
CA SER A 395 -10.58 -7.26 11.91
C SER A 395 -9.07 -7.45 11.73
N ILE A 396 -8.37 -6.36 11.40
CA ILE A 396 -6.92 -6.35 11.14
C ILE A 396 -6.14 -5.47 12.13
N PHE A 397 -6.79 -4.99 13.20
CA PHE A 397 -6.17 -4.11 14.19
C PHE A 397 -6.30 -4.65 15.63
N TYR A 398 -5.26 -4.40 16.42
CA TYR A 398 -5.34 -4.30 17.88
C TYR A 398 -5.46 -2.83 18.29
N TYR A 399 -6.16 -2.58 19.39
CA TYR A 399 -6.45 -1.21 19.85
C TYR A 399 -5.61 -0.84 21.08
N GLY A 400 -5.11 0.39 21.09
CA GLY A 400 -4.35 0.98 22.21
C GLY A 400 -5.17 1.29 23.46
N GLY A 401 -6.50 1.11 23.41
CA GLY A 401 -7.39 1.33 24.54
C GLY A 401 -7.57 2.79 24.91
N ASN A 402 -7.44 3.70 23.93
CA ASN A 402 -7.59 5.13 24.17
C ASN A 402 -9.03 5.51 24.52
N GLN A 403 -9.15 6.47 25.44
CA GLN A 403 -10.44 7.04 25.80
C GLN A 403 -10.82 8.15 24.82
N PRO A 404 -12.05 8.14 24.28
CA PRO A 404 -12.52 9.24 23.45
C PRO A 404 -12.49 10.53 24.27
N SER A 405 -11.84 11.57 23.76
CA SER A 405 -11.66 12.85 24.45
C SER A 405 -11.42 13.98 23.46
N GLY A 406 -11.66 15.23 23.89
CA GLY A 406 -11.46 16.42 23.05
C GLY A 406 -12.62 16.78 22.13
N TYR A 407 -13.76 16.09 22.23
CA TYR A 407 -14.99 16.39 21.48
C TYR A 407 -16.23 16.04 22.31
N ASN A 408 -17.38 16.63 21.95
CA ASN A 408 -18.68 16.25 22.49
C ASN A 408 -19.27 15.09 21.68
N PHE A 409 -19.51 13.95 22.34
CA PHE A 409 -19.95 12.74 21.68
C PHE A 409 -21.30 12.90 20.98
N GLY A 410 -22.27 13.55 21.62
CA GLY A 410 -23.60 13.78 21.06
C GLY A 410 -23.56 14.67 19.82
N GLU A 411 -22.79 15.76 19.87
CA GLU A 411 -22.63 16.67 18.73
C GLU A 411 -22.03 15.94 17.51
N VAL A 412 -21.01 15.13 17.73
CA VAL A 412 -20.33 14.42 16.64
C VAL A 412 -21.23 13.35 16.00
N VAL A 413 -21.89 12.50 16.79
CA VAL A 413 -22.68 11.38 16.23
C VAL A 413 -24.07 11.78 15.72
N PHE A 414 -24.69 12.83 16.29
CA PHE A 414 -26.02 13.26 15.87
C PHE A 414 -25.99 14.46 14.92
N ARG A 415 -25.13 15.45 15.16
CA ARG A 415 -25.07 16.66 14.32
C ARG A 415 -24.10 16.51 13.16
N SER A 416 -22.83 16.23 13.43
CA SER A 416 -21.79 16.20 12.39
C SER A 416 -22.04 15.11 11.36
N TYR A 417 -22.20 13.86 11.81
CA TYR A 417 -22.41 12.72 10.91
C TYR A 417 -23.65 12.90 10.02
N GLN A 418 -24.79 13.29 10.61
CA GLN A 418 -26.02 13.51 9.84
C GLN A 418 -25.91 14.70 8.89
N SER A 419 -25.27 15.81 9.29
CA SER A 419 -25.10 16.98 8.42
C SER A 419 -24.31 16.64 7.16
N ILE A 420 -23.28 15.79 7.30
CA ILE A 420 -22.49 15.29 6.16
C ILE A 420 -23.36 14.44 5.24
N LEU A 421 -24.08 13.45 5.75
CA LEU A 421 -24.90 12.59 4.89
C LEU A 421 -26.04 13.37 4.21
N ARG A 422 -26.69 14.29 4.94
CA ARG A 422 -27.77 15.13 4.40
C ARG A 422 -27.30 16.05 3.27
N PHE A 423 -26.02 16.43 3.25
CA PHE A 423 -25.45 17.20 2.13
C PHE A 423 -25.54 16.45 0.79
N PHE A 424 -25.59 15.12 0.82
CA PHE A 424 -25.71 14.28 -0.37
C PHE A 424 -27.16 13.89 -0.72
N ILE A 425 -28.16 14.44 -0.02
CA ILE A 425 -29.56 14.31 -0.43
C ILE A 425 -29.74 14.96 -1.81
N GLY A 426 -30.28 14.20 -2.76
CA GLY A 426 -30.42 14.64 -4.16
C GLY A 426 -29.12 14.58 -4.97
N LYS A 427 -28.00 14.13 -4.38
CA LYS A 427 -26.71 13.89 -5.05
C LYS A 427 -26.32 12.41 -5.13
N GLY A 428 -27.18 11.52 -4.63
CA GLY A 428 -26.94 10.08 -4.57
C GLY A 428 -27.56 9.41 -3.34
N LEU A 429 -27.97 10.20 -2.34
CA LEU A 429 -28.77 9.75 -1.20
C LEU A 429 -30.19 10.36 -1.22
N THR A 430 -31.11 9.68 -0.54
CA THR A 430 -32.50 10.12 -0.32
C THR A 430 -32.78 10.34 1.17
N GLU A 431 -33.89 11.01 1.50
CA GLU A 431 -34.30 11.16 2.91
C GLU A 431 -34.58 9.79 3.58
N ASP A 432 -35.07 8.81 2.82
CA ASP A 432 -35.32 7.46 3.33
C ASP A 432 -34.02 6.72 3.67
N ASP A 433 -32.96 6.92 2.87
CA ASP A 433 -31.61 6.40 3.18
C ASP A 433 -31.10 6.97 4.50
N ILE A 434 -31.29 8.28 4.72
CA ILE A 434 -30.88 8.94 5.96
C ILE A 434 -31.69 8.41 7.16
N ARG A 435 -33.01 8.24 7.03
CA ARG A 435 -33.83 7.66 8.11
C ARG A 435 -33.43 6.22 8.44
N ALA A 436 -33.15 5.41 7.42
CA ALA A 436 -32.70 4.04 7.61
C ALA A 436 -31.34 3.99 8.33
N GLU A 437 -30.39 4.86 7.96
CA GLU A 437 -29.09 4.96 8.64
C GLU A 437 -29.22 5.50 10.06
N LYS A 438 -30.07 6.50 10.31
CA LYS A 438 -30.32 7.04 11.65
C LYS A 438 -30.73 5.95 12.63
N SER A 439 -31.65 5.08 12.22
CA SER A 439 -32.08 3.94 13.03
C SER A 439 -30.93 2.94 13.23
N ARG A 440 -30.25 2.55 12.13
CA ARG A 440 -29.18 1.55 12.16
C ARG A 440 -28.00 1.97 13.05
N SER A 441 -27.44 3.14 12.80
CA SER A 441 -26.31 3.70 13.56
C SER A 441 -26.67 3.91 15.03
N LEU A 442 -27.89 4.37 15.33
CA LEU A 442 -28.34 4.57 16.71
C LEU A 442 -28.32 3.28 17.52
N PHE A 443 -28.95 2.22 17.02
CA PHE A 443 -29.09 0.97 17.76
C PHE A 443 -27.84 0.09 17.72
N GLN A 444 -27.13 0.05 16.60
CA GLN A 444 -25.97 -0.83 16.45
C GLN A 444 -24.70 -0.25 17.05
N PHE A 445 -24.61 1.08 17.19
CA PHE A 445 -23.36 1.74 17.55
C PHE A 445 -23.51 2.82 18.63
N ILE A 446 -24.34 3.84 18.40
CA ILE A 446 -24.37 5.03 19.26
C ILE A 446 -24.83 4.69 20.68
N LEU A 447 -25.93 3.95 20.85
CA LEU A 447 -26.43 3.56 22.18
C LEU A 447 -25.49 2.59 22.92
N PRO A 448 -24.97 1.51 22.28
CA PRO A 448 -23.93 0.68 22.89
C PRO A 448 -22.70 1.47 23.34
N TRP A 449 -22.22 2.41 22.51
CA TRP A 449 -21.03 3.19 22.85
C TRP A 449 -21.31 4.21 23.96
N TYR A 450 -22.45 4.90 23.91
CA TYR A 450 -22.88 5.79 24.99
C TYR A 450 -22.96 5.05 26.33
N ARG A 451 -23.57 3.85 26.35
CA ARG A 451 -23.60 2.99 27.53
C ARG A 451 -22.19 2.64 28.02
N GLY A 452 -21.27 2.31 27.10
CA GLY A 452 -19.87 2.03 27.42
C GLY A 452 -19.14 3.23 28.02
N ILE A 453 -19.30 4.43 27.45
CA ILE A 453 -18.72 5.68 27.96
C ILE A 453 -19.19 5.94 29.39
N MET A 454 -20.50 5.82 29.62
CA MET A 454 -21.12 6.10 30.91
C MET A 454 -20.74 5.05 31.97
N ALA A 455 -20.77 3.76 31.62
CA ALA A 455 -20.42 2.66 32.53
C ALA A 455 -18.93 2.67 32.93
N ASN A 456 -18.04 3.01 32.01
CA ASN A 456 -16.59 3.03 32.25
C ASN A 456 -16.06 4.40 32.70
N ARG A 457 -16.93 5.42 32.82
CA ARG A 457 -16.57 6.79 33.25
C ARG A 457 -15.44 7.40 32.42
N TYR A 458 -15.50 7.24 31.11
CA TYR A 458 -14.53 7.88 30.22
C TYR A 458 -14.65 9.41 30.30
N LYS A 459 -13.54 10.10 30.07
CA LYS A 459 -13.48 11.58 30.10
C LYS A 459 -14.13 12.26 28.88
N THR A 460 -14.91 11.53 28.10
CA THR A 460 -15.59 12.05 26.91
C THR A 460 -16.68 13.03 27.33
N ASP A 461 -16.78 14.16 26.64
CA ASP A 461 -17.88 15.09 26.90
C ASP A 461 -19.19 14.51 26.36
N THR A 462 -20.13 14.25 27.27
CA THR A 462 -21.49 13.80 26.99
C THR A 462 -22.54 14.81 27.45
N SER A 463 -22.12 16.04 27.75
CA SER A 463 -23.04 17.12 28.10
C SER A 463 -24.07 17.33 26.99
N ARG A 464 -25.30 17.65 27.39
CA ARG A 464 -26.44 17.91 26.48
C ARG A 464 -26.82 16.73 25.57
N PHE A 465 -26.34 15.49 25.81
CA PHE A 465 -26.61 14.34 24.94
C PHE A 465 -28.12 14.11 24.71
N GLU A 466 -28.96 14.24 25.74
CA GLU A 466 -30.42 14.13 25.63
C GLU A 466 -31.05 15.24 24.77
N GLU A 467 -30.58 16.48 24.96
CA GLU A 467 -31.06 17.65 24.20
C GLU A 467 -30.71 17.49 22.72
N ILE A 468 -29.45 17.16 22.42
CA ILE A 468 -28.97 16.98 21.05
C ILE A 468 -29.69 15.78 20.39
N PHE A 469 -29.88 14.67 21.10
CA PHE A 469 -30.69 13.57 20.59
C PHE A 469 -32.11 14.04 20.21
N THR A 470 -32.75 14.85 21.05
CA THR A 470 -34.09 15.37 20.80
C THR A 470 -34.14 16.30 19.59
N GLU A 471 -33.16 17.19 19.44
CA GLU A 471 -33.03 18.08 18.27
C GLU A 471 -33.08 17.29 16.94
N HIS A 472 -32.47 16.10 16.92
CA HIS A 472 -32.30 15.30 15.70
C HIS A 472 -33.29 14.15 15.52
N TYR A 473 -33.91 13.63 16.59
CA TYR A 473 -34.72 12.40 16.54
C TYR A 473 -36.18 12.56 16.99
N HIS A 474 -36.65 13.76 17.37
CA HIS A 474 -38.03 13.93 17.89
C HIS A 474 -39.14 13.44 16.94
N ASP A 475 -38.94 13.50 15.63
CA ASP A 475 -39.91 13.04 14.62
C ASP A 475 -39.82 11.53 14.33
N GLU A 476 -38.85 10.81 14.91
CA GLU A 476 -38.63 9.40 14.63
C GLU A 476 -39.60 8.50 15.43
N PRO A 477 -40.13 7.41 14.84
CA PRO A 477 -41.14 6.58 15.49
C PRO A 477 -40.65 5.85 16.76
N TYR A 478 -39.33 5.79 16.96
CA TYR A 478 -38.69 5.18 18.12
C TYR A 478 -38.17 6.20 19.15
N TYR A 479 -38.46 7.50 18.97
CA TYR A 479 -37.96 8.59 19.81
C TYR A 479 -38.19 8.38 21.31
N GLU A 480 -39.46 8.25 21.73
CA GLU A 480 -39.84 8.14 23.15
C GLU A 480 -39.19 6.93 23.84
N ARG A 481 -39.09 5.81 23.11
CA ARG A 481 -38.43 4.60 23.63
C ARG A 481 -36.95 4.85 23.89
N VAL A 482 -36.25 5.46 22.93
CA VAL A 482 -34.80 5.72 23.04
C VAL A 482 -34.50 6.82 24.05
N LEU A 483 -35.34 7.87 24.13
CA LEU A 483 -35.20 8.91 25.14
C LEU A 483 -35.21 8.33 26.55
N ASN A 484 -36.13 7.39 26.82
CA ASN A 484 -36.19 6.68 28.09
C ASN A 484 -34.96 5.79 28.33
N GLU A 485 -34.41 5.16 27.30
CA GLU A 485 -33.17 4.38 27.39
C GLU A 485 -31.96 5.27 27.73
N ILE A 486 -31.80 6.42 27.06
CA ILE A 486 -30.73 7.40 27.33
C ILE A 486 -30.78 7.88 28.79
N ARG A 487 -31.98 8.22 29.29
CA ARG A 487 -32.20 8.62 30.69
C ARG A 487 -31.85 7.50 31.66
N THR A 488 -32.20 6.26 31.34
CA THR A 488 -31.88 5.08 32.16
C THR A 488 -30.37 4.90 32.29
N ILE A 489 -29.64 4.93 31.16
CA ILE A 489 -28.17 4.82 31.14
C ILE A 489 -27.53 5.92 32.00
N SER A 490 -28.04 7.15 31.89
CA SER A 490 -27.53 8.30 32.66
C SER A 490 -27.72 8.12 34.17
N VAL A 491 -28.89 7.63 34.60
CA VAL A 491 -29.20 7.37 36.01
C VAL A 491 -28.37 6.22 36.57
N GLU A 492 -28.16 5.16 35.81
CA GLU A 492 -27.32 4.02 36.23
C GLU A 492 -25.87 4.44 36.49
N ALA A 493 -25.30 5.28 35.61
CA ALA A 493 -23.94 5.76 35.76
C ALA A 493 -23.75 6.70 36.97
N GLY A 494 -24.79 7.47 37.33
CA GLY A 494 -24.78 8.39 38.47
C GLY A 494 -24.91 7.72 39.85
N LYS A 495 -25.22 6.42 39.92
CA LYS A 495 -25.39 5.66 41.17
C LYS A 495 -24.14 4.94 41.67
N GLY A 496 -23.07 4.85 40.87
CA GLY A 496 -21.86 4.07 41.17
C GLY A 496 -20.72 4.83 41.82
#